data_AF-A0A4U9HWX1-F1
#
_entry.id   AF-A0A4U9HWX1-F1
#
_cell.length_a   1.000
_cell.length_b   1.000
_cell.length_c   1.000
_cell.angle_alpha   90.00
_cell.angle_beta   90.00
_cell.angle_gamma   90.00
#
_symmetry.space_group_name_H-M   'P 1'
#
loop_
_entity.id
_entity.type
_entity.pdbx_description
1 polymer ?
#
loop_
_entity_poly.entity_id
_entity_poly.type
_entity_poly.pdbx_seq_one_letter_code
_entity_poly.pdbx_strand_id
1 'polypeptide(L)'
;MGLTVHLRLAVTGLSRSGKTAFITAMVNQLLNLHAGARLPLLSAVREERLLGVKRVPQRDFGIPRFTYDEGLAQLYGSPPTWPTPTRGVSEIRLALRYRSNDSLLRHFTETSTL
;
A
#
# COMPACT_ATOMS: atom_id res chain seq x y z
N MET A 1 -5.32 5.64 -23.41
CA MET A 1 -5.14 4.41 -22.60
C MET A 1 -4.18 4.74 -21.45
N GLY A 2 -4.63 4.75 -20.20
CA GLY A 2 -3.75 5.05 -19.06
C GLY A 2 -2.75 3.93 -18.83
N LEU A 3 -1.46 4.24 -18.77
CA LEU A 3 -0.41 3.24 -18.51
C LEU A 3 -0.55 2.71 -17.07
N THR A 4 -0.76 1.41 -16.90
CA THR A 4 -0.76 0.78 -15.56
C THR A 4 0.65 0.34 -15.23
N VAL A 5 1.24 0.95 -14.20
CA VAL A 5 2.56 0.58 -13.69
C VAL A 5 2.41 -0.43 -12.56
N HIS A 6 3.21 -1.50 -12.60
CA HIS A 6 3.27 -2.52 -11.55
C HIS A 6 4.60 -2.43 -10.79
N LEU A 7 4.52 -2.30 -9.47
CA LEU A 7 5.66 -2.33 -8.56
C LEU A 7 5.51 -3.50 -7.57
N ARG A 8 6.57 -4.28 -7.39
CA ARG A 8 6.70 -5.27 -6.31
C ARG A 8 7.76 -4.79 -5.32
N LEU A 9 7.37 -4.60 -4.07
CA LEU A 9 8.26 -4.19 -2.99
C LEU A 9 8.43 -5.37 -2.02
N ALA A 10 9.65 -5.90 -1.93
CA ALA A 10 9.99 -6.92 -0.94
C ALA A 10 10.40 -6.24 0.38
N VAL A 11 9.91 -6.77 1.51
CA VAL A 11 10.30 -6.34 2.85
C VAL A 11 10.95 -7.52 3.55
N THR A 12 12.22 -7.38 3.91
CA THR A 12 13.04 -8.44 4.54
C THR A 12 13.81 -7.89 5.74
N GLY A 13 14.51 -8.78 6.45
CA GLY A 13 15.22 -8.50 7.69
C GLY A 13 15.20 -9.70 8.64
N LEU A 14 16.03 -9.66 9.69
CA LEU A 14 16.13 -10.72 10.68
C LEU A 14 14.80 -11.01 11.39
N SER A 15 14.68 -12.20 11.98
CA SER A 15 13.51 -12.50 12.81
C SER A 15 13.34 -11.44 13.90
N ARG A 16 12.09 -11.05 14.16
CA ARG A 16 11.73 -9.99 15.13
C ARG A 16 12.28 -8.58 14.84
N SER A 17 12.80 -8.31 13.64
CA SER A 17 13.23 -6.95 13.23
C SER A 17 12.07 -5.96 12.97
N GLY A 18 10.83 -6.29 13.33
CA GLY A 18 9.66 -5.41 13.17
C GLY A 18 8.97 -5.41 11.80
N LYS A 19 9.31 -6.33 10.88
CA LYS A 19 8.72 -6.37 9.51
C LYS A 19 7.19 -6.35 9.48
N THR A 20 6.53 -7.18 10.30
CA THR A 20 5.06 -7.22 10.33
C THR A 20 4.46 -5.90 10.80
N ALA A 21 5.03 -5.32 11.87
CA ALA A 21 4.59 -4.03 12.39
C ALA A 21 4.79 -2.92 11.34
N PHE A 22 5.94 -2.90 10.67
CA PHE A 22 6.25 -1.96 9.58
C PHE A 22 5.23 -2.05 8.44
N ILE A 23 5.00 -3.26 7.89
CA ILE A 23 4.05 -3.45 6.78
C ILE A 23 2.64 -3.07 7.22
N THR A 24 2.21 -3.47 8.41
CA THR A 24 0.88 -3.14 8.97
C THR A 24 0.69 -1.63 9.06
N ALA A 25 1.65 -0.92 9.65
CA ALA A 25 1.60 0.53 9.79
C ALA A 25 1.64 1.24 8.43
N MET A 26 2.52 0.81 7.51
CA MET A 26 2.63 1.41 6.17
C MET A 26 1.34 1.25 5.38
N VAL A 27 0.76 0.04 5.36
CA VAL A 27 -0.53 -0.22 4.72
C VAL A 27 -1.62 0.63 5.37
N ASN A 28 -1.64 0.73 6.71
CA ASN A 28 -2.62 1.54 7.42
C ASN A 28 -2.54 3.02 7.02
N GLN A 29 -1.34 3.61 6.97
CA GLN A 29 -1.15 5.00 6.56
C GLN A 29 -1.60 5.23 5.11
N LEU A 30 -1.30 4.29 4.20
CA LEU A 30 -1.71 4.39 2.80
C LEU A 30 -3.23 4.26 2.62
N LEU A 31 -3.90 3.39 3.38
CA LEU A 31 -5.35 3.24 3.29
C LEU A 31 -6.10 4.42 3.91
N ASN A 32 -5.49 5.13 4.87
CA ASN A 32 -6.08 6.24 5.60
C ASN A 32 -5.56 7.62 5.16
N LEU A 33 -5.06 7.75 3.92
CA LEU A 33 -4.52 9.01 3.37
C LEU A 33 -5.43 10.22 3.59
N HIS A 34 -6.74 10.04 3.37
CA HIS A 34 -7.73 11.11 3.49
C HIS A 34 -8.31 11.27 4.90
N ALA A 35 -7.95 10.38 5.83
CA ALA A 35 -8.41 10.39 7.22
C ALA A 35 -7.36 10.97 8.19
N GLY A 36 -6.41 11.74 7.67
CA GLY A 36 -5.40 12.45 8.48
C GLY A 36 -4.03 11.79 8.55
N ALA A 37 -3.76 10.73 7.78
CA ALA A 37 -2.42 10.17 7.64
C ALA A 37 -1.46 11.24 7.06
N ARG A 38 -0.38 11.53 7.78
CA ARG A 38 0.65 12.50 7.35
C ARG A 38 1.87 11.75 6.85
N LEU A 39 2.06 11.74 5.53
CA LEU A 39 3.22 11.15 4.86
C LEU A 39 4.09 12.25 4.20
N PRO A 40 4.70 13.18 4.97
CA PRO A 40 5.40 14.34 4.43
C PRO A 40 6.63 13.97 3.58
N LEU A 41 7.21 12.80 3.82
CA LEU A 41 8.34 12.26 3.06
C LEU A 41 7.92 11.57 1.76
N LEU A 42 6.62 11.29 1.59
CA LEU A 42 6.09 10.72 0.35
C LEU A 42 5.66 11.88 -0.56
N SER A 43 6.55 12.27 -1.48
CA SER A 43 6.33 13.42 -2.39
C SER A 43 4.99 13.37 -3.12
N ALA A 44 4.54 12.18 -3.52
CA ALA A 44 3.24 11.98 -4.16
C ALA A 44 2.04 12.38 -3.27
N VAL A 45 2.14 12.24 -1.95
CA VAL A 45 1.11 12.69 -1.00
C VAL A 45 1.26 14.19 -0.76
N ARG A 46 2.50 14.66 -0.52
CA ARG A 46 2.80 16.08 -0.29
C ARG A 46 2.36 16.98 -1.44
N GLU A 47 2.46 16.49 -2.67
CA GLU A 47 2.07 17.21 -3.89
C GLU A 47 0.63 16.86 -4.34
N GLU A 48 -0.17 16.22 -3.49
CA GLU A 48 -1.57 15.86 -3.76
C GLU A 48 -1.78 15.05 -5.05
N ARG A 49 -0.76 14.28 -5.43
CA ARG A 49 -0.78 13.42 -6.63
C ARG A 49 -1.31 12.04 -6.33
N LEU A 50 -1.16 11.53 -5.11
CA LEU A 50 -1.76 10.26 -4.69
C LEU A 50 -3.23 10.48 -4.34
N LEU A 51 -4.11 10.12 -5.26
CA LEU A 51 -5.56 10.38 -5.20
C LEU A 51 -6.30 9.39 -4.30
N GLY A 52 -5.75 8.20 -4.09
CA GLY A 52 -6.33 7.21 -3.20
C GLY A 52 -5.65 5.85 -3.29
N VAL A 53 -5.88 5.02 -2.29
CA VAL A 53 -5.34 3.67 -2.19
C VAL A 53 -6.42 2.71 -1.75
N LYS A 54 -6.45 1.53 -2.35
CA LYS A 54 -7.33 0.43 -1.90
C LYS A 54 -6.59 -0.89 -1.91
N ARG A 55 -7.00 -1.79 -1.01
CA ARG A 55 -6.62 -3.21 -1.09
C ARG A 55 -7.27 -3.84 -2.31
N VAL A 56 -6.52 -4.68 -3.02
CA VAL A 56 -7.04 -5.48 -4.13
C VAL A 56 -6.68 -6.95 -3.94
N PRO A 57 -7.43 -7.88 -4.55
CA PRO A 57 -7.10 -9.31 -4.48
C PRO A 57 -5.66 -9.58 -4.93
N GLN A 58 -5.02 -10.55 -4.27
CA GLN A 58 -3.76 -11.14 -4.73
C GLN A 58 -3.92 -11.72 -6.13
N ARG A 59 -2.81 -11.78 -6.85
CA ARG A 59 -2.77 -12.41 -8.17
C ARG A 59 -2.31 -13.87 -8.07
N ASP A 60 -1.42 -14.16 -7.14
CA ASP A 60 -0.86 -15.49 -6.91
C ASP A 60 -1.51 -16.12 -5.68
N PHE A 61 -2.29 -17.18 -5.89
CA PHE A 61 -2.96 -17.91 -4.81
C PHE A 61 -2.05 -18.94 -4.11
N GLY A 62 -0.84 -19.17 -4.63
CA GLY A 62 0.17 -20.02 -3.98
C GLY A 62 0.89 -19.32 -2.83
N ILE A 63 0.74 -18.00 -2.69
CA ILE A 63 1.38 -17.19 -1.64
C ILE A 63 0.34 -16.78 -0.59
N PRO A 64 0.57 -17.07 0.71
CA PRO A 64 -0.32 -16.63 1.78
C PRO A 64 -0.56 -15.11 1.78
N ARG A 65 -1.78 -14.72 2.17
CA ARG A 65 -2.13 -13.30 2.42
C ARG A 65 -1.40 -12.78 3.64
N PHE A 66 -0.88 -11.56 3.52
CA PHE A 66 -0.44 -10.81 4.69
C PHE A 66 -1.65 -10.46 5.56
N THR A 67 -1.58 -10.77 6.86
CA THR A 67 -2.68 -10.67 7.82
C THR A 67 -2.85 -9.24 8.36
N TYR A 68 -3.11 -8.29 7.47
CA TYR A 68 -3.25 -6.86 7.82
C TYR A 68 -4.34 -6.60 8.87
N ASP A 69 -5.54 -7.16 8.70
CA ASP A 69 -6.67 -6.88 9.59
C ASP A 69 -6.41 -7.42 11.01
N GLU A 70 -5.79 -8.60 11.13
CA GLU A 70 -5.36 -9.16 12.42
C GLU A 70 -4.27 -8.31 13.08
N GLY A 71 -3.26 -7.89 12.31
CA GLY A 71 -2.21 -7.01 12.82
C GLY A 71 -2.75 -5.66 13.28
N LEU A 72 -3.73 -5.11 12.56
CA LEU A 72 -4.42 -3.89 12.95
C LEU A 72 -5.22 -4.08 14.24
N ALA A 73 -5.97 -5.17 14.34
CA ALA A 73 -6.75 -5.51 15.55
C ALA A 73 -5.84 -5.69 16.77
N GLN A 74 -4.65 -6.27 16.61
CA GLN A 74 -3.67 -6.40 17.69
C GLN A 74 -3.17 -5.04 18.18
N LEU A 75 -2.87 -4.12 17.25
CA LEU A 75 -2.41 -2.77 17.58
C LEU A 75 -3.47 -1.92 18.30
N TYR A 76 -4.74 -2.05 17.91
CA TYR A 76 -5.87 -1.32 18.52
C TYR A 76 -6.58 -2.10 19.64
N GLY A 77 -6.06 -3.27 20.02
CA GLY A 77 -6.64 -4.12 21.07
C GLY A 77 -6.55 -3.51 22.47
N SER A 78 -7.19 -4.18 23.44
CA SER A 78 -7.14 -3.83 24.86
C SER A 78 -6.81 -5.06 25.71
N PRO A 79 -5.56 -5.22 26.21
CA PRO A 79 -4.41 -4.33 25.99
C PRO A 79 -3.90 -4.39 24.53
N PRO A 80 -3.26 -3.32 24.02
CA PRO A 80 -2.67 -3.33 22.68
C PRO A 80 -1.44 -4.24 22.65
N THR A 81 -1.24 -4.94 21.53
CA THR A 81 -0.11 -5.87 21.34
C THR A 81 0.52 -5.69 19.97
N TRP A 82 1.80 -6.02 19.85
CA TRP A 82 2.50 -5.98 18.56
C TRP A 82 1.98 -7.07 17.61
N PRO A 83 1.89 -6.78 16.29
CA PRO A 83 1.46 -7.76 15.31
C PRO A 83 2.28 -9.05 15.36
N THR A 84 1.60 -10.19 15.27
CA THR A 84 2.24 -11.51 15.27
C THR A 84 3.18 -11.65 14.05
N PRO A 85 4.45 -12.08 14.23
CA PRO A 85 5.36 -12.29 13.11
C PRO A 85 4.79 -13.24 12.06
N THR A 86 4.95 -12.91 10.77
CA THR A 86 4.51 -13.78 9.68
C THR A 86 5.33 -15.07 9.66
N ARG A 87 4.67 -16.19 9.33
CA ARG A 87 5.36 -17.46 9.05
C ARG A 87 5.67 -17.53 7.55
N GLY A 88 6.94 -17.48 7.20
CA GLY A 88 7.37 -17.51 5.80
C GLY A 88 7.01 -16.27 5.01
N VAL A 89 6.94 -16.42 3.68
CA VAL A 89 6.59 -15.35 2.74
C VAL A 89 5.07 -15.14 2.73
N SER A 90 4.66 -13.87 2.71
CA SER A 90 3.26 -13.47 2.51
C SER A 90 3.21 -12.18 1.70
N GLU A 91 2.09 -11.89 1.06
CA GLU A 91 1.93 -10.68 0.25
C GLU A 91 0.60 -9.96 0.50
N ILE A 92 0.60 -8.66 0.27
CA ILE A 92 -0.58 -7.80 0.15
C ILE A 92 -0.46 -6.96 -1.10
N ARG A 93 -1.58 -6.72 -1.78
CA ARG A 93 -1.62 -5.91 -3.00
C ARG A 93 -2.48 -4.67 -2.78
N LEU A 94 -1.92 -3.53 -3.17
CA LEU A 94 -2.58 -2.23 -3.14
C LEU A 94 -2.70 -1.69 -4.56
N ALA A 95 -3.84 -1.08 -4.87
CA ALA A 95 -4.01 -0.24 -6.06
C ALA A 95 -3.92 1.22 -5.64
N LEU A 96 -2.96 1.95 -6.21
CA LEU A 96 -2.72 3.36 -5.95
C LEU A 96 -3.26 4.15 -7.16
N ARG A 97 -4.25 5.01 -6.94
CA ARG A 97 -4.71 5.96 -7.95
C ARG A 97 -3.85 7.21 -7.84
N TYR A 98 -3.17 7.56 -8.92
CA TYR A 98 -2.11 8.58 -8.90
C TYR A 98 -2.19 9.48 -10.14
N ARG A 99 -1.87 10.77 -9.96
CA ARG A 99 -1.80 11.79 -11.01
C ARG A 99 -0.35 11.93 -11.49
N SER A 100 -0.08 11.59 -12.75
CA SER A 100 1.27 11.72 -13.32
C SER A 100 1.67 13.19 -13.53
N ASN A 101 2.96 13.49 -13.36
CA ASN A 101 3.56 14.79 -13.66
C ASN A 101 3.84 14.97 -15.16
N ASP A 102 3.69 13.92 -15.97
CA ASP A 102 4.18 13.93 -17.34
C ASP A 102 3.38 14.90 -18.22
N SER A 103 3.97 16.07 -18.46
CA SER A 103 3.54 17.06 -19.46
C SER A 103 3.55 16.47 -20.88
N LEU A 104 4.33 15.42 -21.11
CA LEU A 104 4.43 14.72 -22.41
C LEU A 104 3.19 13.87 -22.74
N LEU A 105 2.43 13.43 -21.73
CA LEU A 105 1.19 12.66 -21.95
C LEU A 105 -0.04 13.54 -22.14
N ARG A 106 0.06 14.86 -21.90
CA ARG A 106 -1.04 15.81 -22.16
C ARG A 106 -1.33 16.00 -23.66
N HIS A 107 -0.40 15.64 -24.54
CA HIS A 107 -0.54 15.80 -25.99
C HIS A 107 -1.02 14.53 -26.73
N PHE A 108 -1.28 13.42 -26.03
CA PHE A 108 -1.66 12.13 -26.67
C PHE A 108 -3.04 11.59 -26.28
N THR A 109 -3.91 12.39 -25.65
CA THR A 109 -5.30 11.97 -25.43
C THR A 109 -6.23 12.78 -26.32
N GLU A 110 -6.18 12.51 -27.63
CA GLU A 110 -7.40 12.52 -28.43
C GLU A 110 -8.14 11.20 -28.17
N THR A 111 -9.33 11.34 -27.61
CA THR A 111 -10.53 10.58 -28.00
C THR A 111 -10.74 9.16 -27.45
N SER A 112 -11.83 9.08 -26.69
CA SER A 112 -12.76 7.95 -26.48
C SER A 112 -12.51 6.95 -25.34
N THR A 113 -13.54 6.86 -24.49
CA THR A 113 -13.88 5.70 -23.64
C THR A 113 -15.23 5.18 -24.13
N LEU A 114 -15.31 3.89 -24.47
CA LEU A 114 -16.52 3.07 -24.36
C LEU A 114 -16.32 2.13 -23.18
#